data_AF-A0AAE4AKV8-F1
#
_entry.id   AF-A0AAE4AKV8-F1
#
_cell.length_a   1.000
_cell.length_b   1.000
_cell.length_c   1.000
_cell.angle_alpha   90.00
_cell.angle_beta   90.00
_cell.angle_gamma   90.00
#
_symmetry.space_group_name_H-M   'P 1'
#
loop_
_entity.id
_entity.type
_entity.pdbx_description
1 polymer ?
#
loop_
_entity_poly.entity_id
_entity_poly.type
_entity_poly.pdbx_seq_one_letter_code
_entity_poly.pdbx_strand_id
1 'polypeptide(L)'
;MKGKKAVNYWWGMSADVIDVICSENIPNGTRRLIEFLKNSIRAGSFHPFDGLIYAQDGSAKCTQGKSLKAEEIITMNWLAQNVVGYIPKIEEMNERAQELMQLQGIKTAGQAETENDK
;
A
#
# COMPACT_ATOMS: atom_id res chain seq x y z
N MET A 1 -13.86 -31.65 -14.34
CA MET A 1 -12.76 -31.25 -13.43
C MET A 1 -12.91 -29.76 -13.16
N LYS A 2 -13.15 -29.33 -11.91
CA LYS A 2 -13.13 -27.89 -11.55
C LYS A 2 -11.71 -27.39 -11.82
N GLY A 3 -11.54 -26.44 -12.75
CA GLY A 3 -10.25 -25.84 -13.06
C GLY A 3 -9.60 -25.26 -11.80
N LYS A 4 -8.27 -25.32 -11.71
CA LYS A 4 -7.50 -24.71 -10.62
C LYS A 4 -7.93 -23.24 -10.49
N LYS A 5 -8.58 -22.89 -9.38
CA LYS A 5 -8.85 -21.47 -9.05
C LYS A 5 -7.52 -20.75 -8.96
N ALA A 6 -7.42 -19.58 -9.59
CA ALA A 6 -6.32 -18.67 -9.34
C ALA A 6 -6.29 -18.33 -7.83
N VAL A 7 -5.10 -18.40 -7.23
CA VAL A 7 -4.88 -18.08 -5.82
C VAL A 7 -4.10 -16.76 -5.79
N ASN A 8 -4.61 -15.77 -5.07
CA ASN A 8 -3.91 -14.52 -4.82
C ASN A 8 -3.13 -14.65 -3.51
N TYR A 9 -1.86 -14.23 -3.52
CA TYR A 9 -0.98 -14.30 -2.34
C TYR A 9 -0.71 -12.90 -1.79
N TRP A 10 -0.93 -12.73 -0.48
CA TRP A 10 -0.57 -11.53 0.27
C TRP A 10 0.46 -11.93 1.33
N TRP A 11 1.74 -11.86 0.96
CA TRP A 11 2.85 -12.33 1.80
C TRP A 11 3.79 -11.19 2.15
N GLY A 12 4.38 -11.27 3.34
CA GLY A 12 5.31 -10.27 3.86
C GLY A 12 6.28 -10.89 4.86
N MET A 13 6.63 -10.13 5.91
CA MET A 13 7.64 -10.54 6.88
C MET A 13 7.31 -11.84 7.64
N SER A 14 6.04 -12.17 7.85
CA SER A 14 5.61 -13.41 8.51
C SER A 14 5.87 -14.67 7.70
N ALA A 15 6.03 -14.53 6.38
CA ALA A 15 6.29 -15.62 5.43
C ALA A 15 7.75 -15.63 4.94
N ASP A 16 8.65 -14.87 5.57
CA ASP A 16 10.06 -14.73 5.17
C ASP A 16 10.28 -14.17 3.75
N VAL A 17 9.26 -13.55 3.14
CA VAL A 17 9.35 -12.98 1.78
C VAL A 17 9.98 -11.59 1.77
N ILE A 18 9.83 -10.83 2.87
CA ILE A 18 10.34 -9.46 3.01
C ILE A 18 11.17 -9.38 4.29
N ASP A 19 12.32 -8.69 4.22
CA ASP A 19 13.14 -8.40 5.39
C ASP A 19 13.76 -6.98 5.34
N VAL A 20 14.23 -6.49 6.49
CA VAL A 20 14.92 -5.21 6.67
C VAL A 20 16.40 -5.46 6.91
N ILE A 21 17.25 -4.82 6.09
CA ILE A 21 18.71 -4.85 6.25
C ILE A 21 19.16 -3.49 6.77
N CYS A 22 19.89 -3.48 7.89
CA CYS A 22 20.42 -2.25 8.49
C CYS A 22 21.91 -2.08 8.22
N SER A 23 22.32 -0.88 7.79
CA SER A 23 23.73 -0.48 7.71
C SER A 23 24.44 -0.64 9.05
N GLU A 24 25.74 -0.92 9.02
CA GLU A 24 26.60 -0.99 10.21
C GLU A 24 26.69 0.35 10.97
N ASN A 25 26.50 1.48 10.27
CA ASN A 25 26.65 2.83 10.85
C ASN A 25 25.46 3.32 11.67
N ILE A 26 24.40 2.53 11.82
CA ILE A 26 23.21 2.96 12.56
C ILE A 26 23.46 2.92 14.08
N PRO A 27 23.03 3.95 14.84
CA PRO A 27 23.14 3.92 16.29
C PRO A 27 22.44 2.71 16.92
N ASN A 28 23.03 2.16 17.99
CA ASN A 28 22.52 0.95 18.66
C ASN A 28 21.07 1.06 19.11
N GLY A 29 20.65 2.23 19.61
CA GLY A 29 19.26 2.46 20.02
C GLY A 29 18.27 2.31 18.86
N THR A 30 18.61 2.90 17.71
CA THR A 30 17.79 2.80 16.50
C THR A 30 17.76 1.37 15.96
N ARG A 31 18.90 0.65 15.97
CA ARG A 31 18.93 -0.77 15.59
C ARG A 31 17.98 -1.61 16.44
N ARG A 32 18.01 -1.43 17.77
CA ARG A 32 17.12 -2.15 18.69
C ARG A 32 15.64 -1.84 18.42
N LEU A 33 15.31 -0.59 18.11
CA LEU A 33 13.95 -0.20 17.76
C LEU A 33 13.49 -0.84 16.44
N ILE A 34 14.35 -0.86 15.42
CA ILE A 34 14.05 -1.49 14.13
C ILE A 34 13.79 -2.99 14.32
N GLU A 35 14.67 -3.69 15.03
CA GLU A 35 14.50 -5.12 15.31
C GLU A 35 13.21 -5.39 16.09
N PHE A 36 12.88 -4.54 17.06
CA PHE A 36 11.62 -4.66 17.79
C PHE A 36 10.40 -4.49 16.87
N LEU A 37 10.38 -3.46 16.03
CA LEU A 37 9.28 -3.20 15.09
C LEU A 37 9.16 -4.31 14.04
N LYS A 38 10.29 -4.75 13.46
CA LYS A 38 10.35 -5.88 12.52
C LYS A 38 9.73 -7.13 13.14
N ASN A 39 10.14 -7.50 14.36
CA ASN A 39 9.60 -8.66 15.05
C ASN A 39 8.11 -8.50 15.40
N SER A 40 7.67 -7.28 15.74
CA SER A 40 6.26 -6.99 16.01
C SER A 40 5.39 -7.10 14.76
N ILE A 41 5.87 -6.60 13.62
CA ILE A 41 5.19 -6.76 12.32
C ILE A 41 5.15 -8.22 11.91
N ARG A 42 6.27 -8.93 12.03
CA ARG A 42 6.36 -10.36 11.72
C ARG A 42 5.39 -11.19 12.56
N ALA A 43 5.25 -10.87 13.84
CA ALA A 43 4.34 -11.54 14.77
C ALA A 43 2.86 -11.13 14.60
N GLY A 44 2.56 -10.09 13.80
CA GLY A 44 1.21 -9.55 13.65
C GLY A 44 0.72 -8.75 14.87
N SER A 45 1.61 -8.35 15.78
CA SER A 45 1.27 -7.50 16.92
C SER A 45 1.33 -6.00 16.58
N PHE A 46 1.84 -5.66 15.40
CA PHE A 46 1.88 -4.31 14.87
C PHE A 46 1.59 -4.32 13.36
N HIS A 47 0.58 -3.59 12.90
CA HIS A 47 0.33 -3.40 11.47
C HIS A 47 0.53 -1.93 11.06
N PRO A 48 1.19 -1.65 9.94
CA PRO A 48 1.46 -0.27 9.51
C PRO A 48 0.21 0.58 9.26
N PHE A 49 -0.92 -0.05 8.94
CA PHE A 49 -2.17 0.62 8.56
C PHE A 49 -3.27 0.48 9.63
N ASP A 50 -2.85 0.40 10.90
CA ASP A 50 -3.73 0.39 12.07
C ASP A 50 -3.99 1.81 12.60
N GLY A 51 -5.18 2.01 13.14
CA GLY A 51 -5.56 3.22 13.85
C GLY A 51 -5.99 4.36 12.94
N LEU A 52 -5.93 5.57 13.49
CA LEU A 52 -6.43 6.77 12.81
C LEU A 52 -5.43 7.22 11.73
N ILE A 53 -5.88 7.23 10.47
CA ILE A 53 -5.07 7.67 9.33
C ILE A 53 -5.88 8.68 8.51
N TYR A 54 -5.27 9.83 8.26
CA TYR A 54 -5.83 10.89 7.44
C TYR A 54 -5.08 11.02 6.12
N ALA A 55 -5.82 11.28 5.05
CA ALA A 55 -5.24 11.68 3.77
C ALA A 55 -4.92 13.18 3.74
N GLN A 56 -4.20 13.62 2.70
CA GLN A 56 -3.85 15.03 2.47
C GLN A 56 -5.06 15.98 2.41
N ASP A 57 -6.23 15.48 2.00
CA ASP A 57 -7.49 16.25 1.95
C ASP A 57 -8.22 16.33 3.31
N GLY A 58 -7.65 15.75 4.37
CA GLY A 58 -8.23 15.68 5.71
C GLY A 58 -9.27 14.57 5.88
N SER A 59 -9.57 13.78 4.85
CA SER A 59 -10.51 12.65 4.97
C SER A 59 -9.89 11.53 5.83
N ALA A 60 -10.68 11.00 6.77
CA ALA A 60 -10.28 9.84 7.56
C ALA A 60 -10.37 8.58 6.69
N LYS A 61 -9.22 7.93 6.46
CA LYS A 61 -9.10 6.69 5.68
C LYS A 61 -9.15 5.45 6.56
N CYS A 62 -8.66 5.56 7.79
CA CYS A 62 -8.82 4.55 8.82
C CYS A 62 -9.20 5.23 10.14
N THR A 63 -9.99 4.54 10.98
CA THR A 63 -10.48 5.09 12.26
C THR A 63 -9.81 4.40 13.44
N GLN A 64 -9.80 5.05 14.60
CA GLN A 64 -9.22 4.48 15.83
C GLN A 64 -9.71 3.05 16.10
N GLY A 65 -8.77 2.15 16.39
CA GLY A 65 -9.06 0.74 16.70
C GLY A 65 -9.43 -0.13 15.50
N LYS A 66 -9.31 0.37 14.26
CA LYS A 66 -9.47 -0.41 13.03
C LYS A 66 -8.16 -0.54 12.27
N SER A 67 -8.18 -1.44 11.29
CA SER A 67 -7.09 -1.71 10.35
C SER A 67 -7.64 -1.60 8.94
N LEU A 68 -6.85 -1.06 8.01
CA LEU A 68 -7.19 -1.16 6.59
C LEU A 68 -7.12 -2.63 6.14
N LYS A 69 -8.08 -3.05 5.32
CA LYS A 69 -8.07 -4.38 4.69
C LYS A 69 -7.04 -4.43 3.57
N ALA A 70 -6.62 -5.65 3.21
CA ALA A 70 -5.67 -5.85 2.11
C ALA A 70 -6.18 -5.25 0.80
N GLU A 71 -7.48 -5.34 0.52
CA GLU A 71 -8.11 -4.75 -0.67
C GLU A 71 -8.04 -3.22 -0.64
N GLU A 72 -8.22 -2.59 0.52
CA GLU A 72 -8.13 -1.13 0.66
C GLU A 72 -6.68 -0.64 0.50
N ILE A 73 -5.71 -1.44 0.96
CA ILE A 73 -4.28 -1.13 0.84
C ILE A 73 -3.81 -1.30 -0.62
N ILE A 74 -4.18 -2.39 -1.30
CA ILE A 74 -3.72 -2.64 -2.67
C ILE A 74 -4.31 -1.65 -3.68
N THR A 75 -5.51 -1.11 -3.41
CA THR A 75 -6.15 -0.08 -4.24
C THR A 75 -5.94 1.34 -3.72
N MET A 76 -5.00 1.55 -2.78
CA MET A 76 -4.76 2.85 -2.18
C MET A 76 -4.30 3.86 -3.23
N ASN A 77 -5.12 4.88 -3.47
CA ASN A 77 -4.86 5.97 -4.41
C ASN A 77 -4.95 7.34 -3.72
N TRP A 78 -4.32 7.45 -2.55
CA TRP A 78 -4.24 8.67 -1.76
C TRP A 78 -2.93 8.66 -0.97
N LEU A 79 -2.47 9.85 -0.55
CA LEU A 79 -1.28 9.99 0.28
C LEU A 79 -1.68 10.42 1.69
N ALA A 80 -0.97 9.93 2.70
CA ALA A 80 -1.17 10.34 4.09
C ALA A 80 -0.90 11.84 4.27
N GLN A 81 -1.56 12.46 5.24
CA GLN A 81 -1.53 13.92 5.47
C GLN A 81 -0.12 14.52 5.63
N ASN A 82 0.85 13.71 6.08
CA ASN A 82 2.23 14.12 6.32
C ASN A 82 3.17 13.88 5.12
N VAL A 83 2.64 13.39 4.00
CA VAL A 83 3.41 13.22 2.76
C VAL A 83 3.37 14.53 1.98
N VAL A 84 4.53 15.02 1.56
CA VAL A 84 4.66 16.15 0.63
C VAL A 84 4.84 15.59 -0.77
N GLY A 85 3.94 15.97 -1.68
CA GLY A 85 3.88 15.46 -3.05
C GLY A 85 2.45 15.18 -3.49
N TYR A 86 2.30 14.62 -4.68
CA TYR A 86 1.02 14.21 -5.26
C TYR A 86 1.20 12.91 -6.05
N ILE A 87 0.10 12.19 -6.28
CA ILE A 87 0.10 11.04 -7.17
C ILE A 87 -0.02 11.57 -8.61
N PRO A 88 0.94 11.28 -9.51
CA PRO A 88 0.93 11.82 -10.86
C PRO A 88 -0.27 11.31 -11.66
N LYS A 89 -0.78 12.15 -12.56
CA LYS A 89 -1.73 11.72 -13.59
C LYS A 89 -1.03 10.85 -14.62
N ILE A 90 -1.81 10.09 -15.38
CA ILE A 90 -1.28 9.17 -16.41
C ILE A 90 -0.41 9.96 -17.40
N GLU A 91 -0.84 11.16 -17.80
CA GLU A 91 -0.10 12.03 -18.73
C GLU A 91 1.28 12.46 -18.21
N GLU A 92 1.47 12.50 -16.89
CA GLU A 92 2.73 12.90 -16.24
C GLU A 92 3.69 11.71 -16.04
N MET A 93 3.23 10.49 -16.32
CA MET A 93 4.03 9.28 -16.21
C MET A 93 4.83 9.01 -17.49
N ASN A 94 5.92 8.26 -17.36
CA ASN A 94 6.65 7.77 -18.52
C ASN A 94 5.87 6.66 -19.26
N GLU A 95 6.20 6.44 -20.53
CA GLU A 95 5.51 5.49 -21.43
C GLU A 95 5.38 4.09 -20.82
N ARG A 96 6.44 3.57 -20.20
CA ARG A 96 6.41 2.23 -19.57
C ARG A 96 5.41 2.14 -18.43
N ALA A 97 5.31 3.19 -17.60
CA ALA A 97 4.35 3.23 -16.51
C ALA A 97 2.90 3.31 -17.05
N GLN A 98 2.68 4.07 -18.12
CA GLN A 98 1.36 4.14 -18.77
C GLN A 98 0.92 2.79 -19.33
N GLU A 99 1.82 2.07 -20.02
CA GLU A 99 1.56 0.71 -20.54
C GLU A 99 1.19 -0.27 -19.41
N LEU A 100 1.94 -0.25 -18.30
CA LEU A 100 1.68 -1.11 -17.15
C LEU A 100 0.32 -0.81 -16.51
N MET A 101 -0.07 0.46 -16.40
CA MET A 101 -1.38 0.82 -15.85
C MET A 101 -2.54 0.33 -16.70
N GLN A 102 -2.43 0.42 -18.03
CA GLN A 102 -3.43 -0.13 -18.96
C GLN A 102 -3.58 -1.64 -18.79
N LEU A 103 -2.45 -2.35 -18.60
CA LEU A 103 -2.44 -3.80 -18.44
C LEU A 103 -3.01 -4.27 -17.09
N GLN A 104 -2.85 -3.49 -16.02
CA GLN A 104 -3.38 -3.80 -14.69
C GLN A 104 -4.89 -3.49 -14.54
N GLY A 105 -5.52 -2.87 -15.54
CA GLY A 105 -6.97 -2.57 -15.52
C GLY A 105 -7.40 -1.60 -14.41
N ILE A 106 -6.46 -0.86 -13.83
CA ILE A 106 -6.74 0.13 -12.78
C ILE A 106 -7.35 1.37 -13.44
N LYS A 107 -8.68 1.49 -13.40
CA LYS A 107 -9.36 2.73 -13.80
C LYS A 107 -9.18 3.76 -12.69
N THR A 108 -8.37 4.79 -12.94
CA THR A 108 -8.29 5.96 -12.06
C THR A 108 -9.67 6.65 -12.05
N ALA A 109 -10.06 7.23 -10.91
CA ALA A 109 -11.37 7.85 -10.67
C ALA A 109 -11.68 9.14 -11.48
N GLY A 110 -11.22 9.20 -12.74
CA GLY A 110 -11.63 10.16 -13.78
C GLY A 110 -12.23 9.49 -15.02
N GLN A 111 -12.37 8.16 -15.04
CA GLN A 111 -13.10 7.41 -16.08
C GLN A 111 -14.42 6.85 -15.52
N ALA A 112 -15.22 7.72 -14.93
CA ALA A 112 -16.63 7.47 -14.65
C ALA A 112 -17.37 8.71 -15.12
N GLU A 113 -17.70 8.75 -16.40
CA GLU A 113 -18.70 9.60 -17.10
C GLU A 113 -18.28 9.76 -18.58
N THR A 114 -18.46 8.72 -19.39
CA THR A 114 -18.76 8.80 -20.84
C THR A 114 -18.86 7.39 -21.41
N GLU A 115 -19.78 6.59 -20.88
CA GLU A 115 -20.25 5.39 -21.59
C GLU A 115 -21.69 5.10 -21.13
N ASN A 116 -22.57 6.03 -21.46
CA ASN A 116 -24.01 5.82 -21.59
C ASN A 116 -24.47 6.70 -22.75
N ASP A 117 -24.01 6.36 -23.96
CA ASP A 117 -24.76 6.67 -25.18
C ASP A 117 -24.34 5.71 -26.30
N LYS A 118 -25.01 4.55 -26.36
CA LYS A 118 -25.47 3.83 -27.57
C LYS A 118 -26.05 2.47 -27.21
#